data_AF-A0A256GE80-F1
#
_entry.id   AF-A0A256GE80-F1
#
_cell.length_a   1.000
_cell.length_b   1.000
_cell.length_c   1.000
_cell.angle_alpha   90.00
_cell.angle_beta   90.00
_cell.angle_gamma   90.00
#
_symmetry.space_group_name_H-M   'P 1'
#
loop_
_entity.id
_entity.type
_entity.pdbx_description
1 polymer ?
#
loop_
_entity_poly.entity_id
_entity_poly.type
_entity_poly.pdbx_seq_one_letter_code
_entity_poly.pdbx_strand_id
1 'polypeptide(L)'
;MRSLDATVRAEFAAVSKALDERFGPNAVGRAQANVIDRVPAAQRKVFEAMQPGLKVLQNAVRADKAQDIIAERQMRALKQTKGITR
;
A
#
# COMPACT_ATOMS: atom_id res chain seq x y z
N MET A 1 -7.69 -18.86 3.40
CA MET A 1 -6.54 -17.94 3.31
C MET A 1 -6.20 -17.47 4.71
N ARG A 2 -4.95 -17.61 5.16
CA ARG A 2 -4.51 -17.08 6.47
C ARG A 2 -4.46 -15.56 6.35
N SER A 3 -5.27 -14.85 7.14
CA SER A 3 -5.20 -13.39 7.20
C SER A 3 -3.86 -12.98 7.79
N LEU A 4 -3.21 -11.96 7.22
CA LEU A 4 -2.00 -11.38 7.80
C LEU A 4 -2.33 -10.86 9.22
N ASP A 5 -1.37 -10.92 10.13
CA ASP A 5 -1.54 -10.31 11.45
C ASP A 5 -1.73 -8.78 11.31
N ALA A 6 -2.56 -8.20 12.19
CA ALA A 6 -2.89 -6.78 12.13
C ALA A 6 -1.66 -5.89 12.35
N THR A 7 -0.73 -6.33 13.20
CA THR A 7 0.55 -5.64 13.47
C THR A 7 1.41 -5.62 12.21
N VAL A 8 1.51 -6.76 11.52
CA VAL A 8 2.30 -6.87 10.28
C VAL A 8 1.68 -6.03 9.15
N ARG A 9 0.34 -5.94 9.07
CA ARG A 9 -0.33 -5.00 8.15
C ARG A 9 0.06 -3.55 8.45
N ALA A 10 0.11 -3.16 9.72
CA ALA A 10 0.49 -1.81 10.13
C ALA A 10 1.96 -1.49 9.76
N GLU A 11 2.88 -2.43 9.98
CA GLU A 11 4.28 -2.30 9.57
C GLU A 11 4.41 -2.13 8.05
N PHE A 12 3.69 -2.94 7.28
CA PHE A 12 3.69 -2.85 5.82
C PHE A 12 3.11 -1.52 5.35
N ALA A 13 2.05 -1.02 6.01
CA ALA A 13 1.50 0.30 5.73
C ALA A 13 2.50 1.42 6.02
N ALA A 14 3.28 1.31 7.11
CA ALA A 14 4.32 2.26 7.45
C ALA A 14 5.47 2.27 6.42
N VAL A 15 5.96 1.09 6.02
CA VAL A 15 6.99 0.95 4.97
C VAL A 15 6.48 1.50 3.64
N SER A 16 5.24 1.16 3.26
CA SER A 16 4.63 1.65 2.03
C SER A 16 4.52 3.19 2.02
N LYS A 17 4.15 3.79 3.16
CA LYS A 17 4.09 5.24 3.32
C LYS A 17 5.48 5.89 3.17
N ALA A 18 6.51 5.34 3.79
CA ALA A 18 7.87 5.87 3.68
C ALA A 18 8.40 5.80 2.23
N LEU A 19 8.06 4.74 1.50
CA LEU A 19 8.39 4.62 0.08
C LEU A 19 7.64 5.67 -0.76
N ASP A 20 6.36 5.91 -0.46
CA ASP A 20 5.55 6.93 -1.14
C ASP A 20 6.06 8.35 -0.88
N GLU A 21 6.51 8.65 0.33
CA GLU A 21 7.12 9.94 0.69
C GLU A 21 8.44 10.18 -0.07
N ARG A 22 9.26 9.12 -0.25
CA ARG A 22 10.57 9.23 -0.90
C ARG A 22 10.50 9.23 -2.42
N PHE A 23 9.68 8.36 -3.01
CA PHE A 23 9.66 8.12 -4.45
C PHE A 23 8.40 8.68 -5.13
N GLY A 24 7.43 9.12 -4.36
CA GLY A 24 6.11 9.51 -4.83
C GLY A 24 5.10 8.36 -4.78
N PRO A 25 3.79 8.66 -4.82
CA PRO A 25 2.73 7.69 -4.59
C PRO A 25 2.84 6.45 -5.49
N ASN A 26 3.10 5.29 -4.90
CA ASN A 26 3.25 3.99 -5.54
C ASN A 26 4.20 3.99 -6.74
N ALA A 27 5.29 4.73 -6.63
CA ALA A 27 6.32 4.76 -7.66
C ALA A 27 7.04 3.41 -7.76
N VAL A 28 7.34 2.79 -6.61
CA VAL A 28 7.99 1.46 -6.52
C VAL A 28 7.05 0.36 -7.02
N GLY A 29 5.78 0.38 -6.58
CA GLY A 29 4.74 -0.56 -7.03
C GLY A 29 4.49 -0.54 -8.54
N ARG A 30 4.63 0.64 -9.17
CA ARG A 30 4.52 0.83 -10.63
C ARG A 30 5.79 0.51 -11.41
N ALA A 31 6.89 0.19 -10.73
CA ALA A 31 8.20 0.01 -11.36
C ALA A 31 8.58 1.19 -12.28
N GLN A 32 8.36 2.43 -11.82
CA GLN A 32 8.78 3.60 -12.59
C GLN A 32 10.30 3.57 -12.75
N ALA A 33 10.78 3.72 -13.99
CA ALA A 33 12.20 3.61 -14.34
C ALA A 33 13.10 4.56 -13.54
N ASN A 34 12.56 5.72 -13.13
CA ASN A 34 13.29 6.75 -12.40
C ASN A 34 13.44 6.49 -10.88
N VAL A 35 12.87 5.41 -10.33
CA VAL A 35 12.96 5.13 -8.88
C VAL A 35 14.40 4.84 -8.48
N ILE A 36 15.13 4.06 -9.28
CA ILE A 36 16.53 3.70 -9.00
C ILE A 36 17.47 4.91 -9.11
N ASP A 37 17.14 5.86 -9.98
CA ASP A 37 17.92 7.10 -10.16
C ASP A 37 17.86 7.99 -8.92
N ARG A 38 16.76 7.93 -8.17
CA ARG A 38 16.56 8.65 -6.90
C ARG A 38 17.23 7.96 -5.71
N VAL A 39 17.85 6.80 -5.91
CA VAL A 39 18.63 6.09 -4.90
C VAL A 39 20.12 6.44 -5.04
N PRO A 40 20.81 6.79 -3.93
CA PRO A 40 22.25 6.99 -3.94
C PRO A 40 22.99 5.81 -4.56
N ALA A 41 23.99 6.07 -5.41
CA ALA A 41 24.67 5.04 -6.20
C ALA A 41 25.18 3.86 -5.36
N ALA A 42 25.74 4.14 -4.18
CA ALA A 42 26.23 3.12 -3.23
C ALA A 42 25.14 2.14 -2.75
N GLN A 43 23.86 2.55 -2.77
CA GLN A 43 22.72 1.77 -2.28
C GLN A 43 21.91 1.12 -3.41
N ARG A 44 22.17 1.46 -4.68
CA ARG A 44 21.38 0.99 -5.83
C ARG A 44 21.31 -0.53 -5.92
N LYS A 45 22.45 -1.23 -5.76
CA LYS A 45 22.49 -2.71 -5.79
C LYS A 45 21.60 -3.36 -4.74
N VAL A 46 21.61 -2.83 -3.51
CA VAL A 46 20.78 -3.36 -2.41
C VAL A 46 19.31 -3.05 -2.67
N PHE A 47 19.02 -1.82 -3.11
CA PHE A 47 17.66 -1.42 -3.44
C PHE A 47 17.07 -2.27 -4.57
N GLU A 48 17.84 -2.52 -5.63
CA GLU A 48 17.45 -3.36 -6.77
C GLU A 48 17.14 -4.80 -6.32
N ALA A 49 17.96 -5.37 -5.44
CA ALA A 49 17.71 -6.69 -4.88
C ALA A 49 16.41 -6.76 -4.04
N MET A 50 16.06 -5.67 -3.34
CA MET A 50 14.84 -5.59 -2.53
C MET A 50 13.60 -5.16 -3.34
N GLN A 51 13.78 -4.56 -4.51
CA GLN A 51 12.72 -3.93 -5.30
C GLN A 51 11.54 -4.87 -5.62
N PRO A 52 11.74 -6.16 -5.98
CA PRO A 52 10.62 -7.08 -6.21
C PRO A 52 9.73 -7.24 -4.97
N GLY A 53 10.32 -7.37 -3.78
CA GLY A 53 9.59 -7.49 -2.52
C GLY A 53 8.84 -6.20 -2.17
N LEU A 54 9.49 -5.04 -2.33
CA LEU A 54 8.85 -3.74 -2.09
C LEU A 54 7.67 -3.47 -3.04
N LYS A 55 7.78 -3.93 -4.30
CA LYS A 55 6.70 -3.84 -5.28
C LYS A 55 5.48 -4.66 -4.85
N VAL A 56 5.69 -5.91 -4.42
CA VAL A 56 4.62 -6.77 -3.89
C VAL A 56 3.99 -6.14 -2.65
N LEU A 57 4.80 -5.61 -1.73
CA LEU A 57 4.33 -4.96 -0.51
C LEU A 57 3.45 -3.74 -0.80
N GLN A 58 3.89 -2.80 -1.65
CA GLN A 58 3.08 -1.61 -1.97
C GLN A 58 1.74 -1.99 -2.64
N ASN A 59 1.76 -2.96 -3.54
CA ASN A 59 0.54 -3.42 -4.22
C ASN A 59 -0.42 -4.12 -3.25
N ALA A 60 0.09 -4.96 -2.34
CA ALA A 60 -0.72 -5.63 -1.33
C ALA A 60 -1.37 -4.63 -0.36
N VAL A 61 -0.60 -3.67 0.17
CA VAL A 61 -1.12 -2.61 1.06
C VAL A 61 -2.19 -1.77 0.35
N ARG A 62 -2.03 -1.50 -0.96
CA ARG A 62 -3.05 -0.79 -1.73
C ARG A 62 -4.32 -1.59 -1.91
N ALA A 63 -4.21 -2.88 -2.19
CA ALA A 63 -5.37 -3.75 -2.30
C ALA A 63 -6.14 -3.83 -0.98
N ASP A 64 -5.43 -3.97 0.14
CA ASP A 64 -5.99 -3.98 1.49
C ASP A 64 -6.71 -2.66 1.81
N LYS A 65 -6.05 -1.51 1.60
CA LYS A 65 -6.69 -0.19 1.77
C LYS A 65 -7.90 0.03 0.86
N ALA A 66 -7.86 -0.48 -0.38
CA ALA A 66 -9.01 -0.37 -1.28
C ALA A 66 -10.20 -1.21 -0.78
N GLN A 67 -9.94 -2.39 -0.22
CA GLN A 67 -10.96 -3.22 0.41
C GLN A 67 -11.55 -2.55 1.66
N ASP A 68 -10.72 -1.93 2.50
CA ASP A 68 -11.18 -1.16 3.67
C ASP A 68 -12.10 0.00 3.25
N ILE A 69 -11.69 0.78 2.24
CA ILE A 69 -12.50 1.89 1.72
C ILE A 69 -13.83 1.38 1.14
N ILE A 70 -13.83 0.24 0.44
CA ILE A 70 -15.06 -0.36 -0.09
C ILE A 70 -15.97 -0.83 1.05
N ALA A 71 -15.42 -1.48 2.07
CA ALA A 71 -16.15 -1.94 3.25
C ALA A 71 -16.77 -0.76 4.01
N GLU A 72 -16.02 0.32 4.22
CA GLU A 72 -16.53 1.55 4.83
C GLU A 72 -17.67 2.17 4.02
N ARG A 73 -17.55 2.22 2.68
CA ARG A 73 -18.60 2.73 1.79
C ARG A 73 -19.86 1.88 1.87
N GLN A 74 -19.72 0.56 1.86
CA GLN A 74 -20.85 -0.36 2.02
C GLN A 74 -21.54 -0.16 3.37
N MET A 75 -20.77 -0.05 4.46
CA MET A 75 -21.31 0.22 5.79
C MET A 75 -22.05 1.57 5.86
N ARG A 76 -21.53 2.62 5.23
CA ARG A 76 -22.22 3.92 5.15
C ARG A 76 -23.53 3.83 4.36
N ALA A 77 -23.53 3.13 3.22
CA ALA A 77 -24.73 2.91 2.42
C ALA A 77 -25.80 2.12 3.21
N LEU A 78 -25.40 1.08 3.94
CA LEU A 78 -26.29 0.29 4.81
C LEU A 78 -26.84 1.09 6.01
N LYS A 79 -26.04 2.00 6.59
CA LYS A 79 -26.52 2.93 7.63
C LYS A 79 -27.51 3.95 7.07
N GLN A 80 -27.30 4.41 5.84
CA GLN A 80 -28.17 5.37 5.17
C GLN A 80 -29.53 4.75 4.82
N THR A 81 -29.58 3.50 4.34
CA THR A 81 -30.86 2.83 4.06
C THR A 81 -31.66 2.50 5.31
N LYS A 82 -31.00 2.14 6.43
CA LYS A 82 -31.68 1.92 7.73
C LYS A 82 -32.25 3.19 8.39
N GLY A 83 -31.77 4.38 8.01
CA GLY A 83 -32.33 5.66 8.49
C GLY A 83 -33.57 6.13 7.72
N ILE A 84 -33.87 5.54 6.56
CA ILE A 84 -34.97 5.94 5.68
C ILE A 84 -36.25 5.13 5.98
N THR A 85 -36.16 4.04 6.75
CA THR A 85 -37.28 3.13 7.07
C THR A 85 -37.95 3.41 8.42
N ARG A 86 -38.01 4.66 8.88
CA ARG A 86 -38.75 5.04 10.11
C ARG A 86 -39.84 6.07 9.82
#